data_AF-A0A432R7Q4-F1
#
_entry.id   AF-A0A432R7Q4-F1
#
_cell.length_a   1.000
_cell.length_b   1.000
_cell.length_c   1.000
_cell.angle_alpha   90.00
_cell.angle_beta   90.00
_cell.angle_gamma   90.00
#
_symmetry.space_group_name_H-M   'P 1'
#
loop_
_entity.id
_entity.type
_entity.pdbx_description
1 polymer ?
#
loop_
_entity_poly.entity_id
_entity_poly.type
_entity_poly.pdbx_seq_one_letter_code
_entity_poly.pdbx_strand_id
1 'polypeptide(L)'
;MLRGLSPLISSAILLASTIAIGYLIYNYASTSTSAIIQKPQLIISANADYVGSKAYVEVSIKNAGGAAANITSVKIDNVEVKGSLFSGSYYLLRPGSELHRVVELNNLASGSHIIIVTLSDGSEFKASFIS
;
A
#
# COMPACT_ATOMS: atom_id res chain seq x y z
N MET A 1 41.27 -23.41 45.59
CA MET A 1 39.91 -22.85 45.54
C MET A 1 39.63 -22.31 44.14
N LEU A 2 39.13 -23.13 43.21
CA LEU A 2 38.72 -22.66 41.86
C LEU A 2 37.44 -23.32 41.32
N ARG A 3 36.83 -24.24 42.08
CA ARG A 3 35.67 -25.04 41.63
C ARG A 3 34.32 -24.30 41.65
N GLY A 4 34.25 -23.09 42.24
CA GLY A 4 33.02 -22.29 42.33
C GLY A 4 32.91 -21.13 41.34
N LEU A 5 34.00 -20.78 40.64
CA LEU A 5 34.03 -19.68 39.65
C LEU A 5 33.36 -20.07 38.33
N SER A 6 33.42 -21.36 37.96
CA SER A 6 32.84 -21.90 36.72
C SER A 6 31.34 -21.59 36.54
N PRO A 7 30.44 -21.92 37.49
CA PRO A 7 29.02 -21.61 37.34
C PRO A 7 28.72 -20.09 37.36
N LEU A 8 29.56 -19.29 38.01
CA LEU A 8 29.40 -17.84 38.08
C LEU A 8 29.81 -17.16 36.76
N ILE A 9 30.87 -17.67 36.13
CA ILE A 9 31.28 -17.25 34.79
C ILE A 9 30.26 -17.71 33.74
N SER A 10 29.77 -18.95 33.84
CA SER A 10 28.75 -19.47 32.91
C SER A 10 27.43 -18.69 33.01
N SER A 11 27.00 -18.31 34.21
CA SER A 11 25.79 -17.47 34.37
C SER A 11 26.00 -16.05 33.86
N ALA A 12 27.18 -15.46 34.04
CA ALA A 12 27.50 -14.15 33.46
C ALA A 12 27.53 -14.18 31.91
N ILE A 13 28.12 -15.23 31.33
CA ILE A 13 28.13 -15.43 29.86
C ILE A 13 26.70 -15.64 29.35
N LEU A 14 25.91 -16.49 30.01
CA LEU A 14 24.52 -16.73 29.63
C LEU A 14 23.70 -15.45 29.68
N LEU A 15 23.83 -14.66 30.76
CA LEU A 15 23.14 -13.37 30.89
C LEU A 15 23.56 -12.39 29.78
N ALA A 16 24.85 -12.28 29.49
CA ALA A 16 25.35 -11.43 28.42
C ALA A 16 24.81 -11.88 27.04
N SER A 17 24.79 -13.19 26.78
CA SER A 17 24.20 -13.75 25.55
C SER A 17 22.70 -13.50 25.46
N THR A 18 21.94 -13.65 26.56
CA THR A 18 20.50 -13.36 26.59
C THR A 18 20.22 -11.89 26.29
N ILE A 19 20.99 -10.96 26.86
CA ILE A 19 20.86 -9.53 26.57
C ILE A 19 21.18 -9.24 25.10
N ALA A 20 22.27 -9.81 24.57
CA ALA A 20 22.66 -9.64 23.18
C ALA A 20 21.59 -10.15 22.21
N ILE A 21 21.05 -11.36 22.46
CA ILE A 21 19.97 -11.94 21.64
C ILE A 21 18.70 -11.09 21.75
N GLY A 22 18.33 -10.65 22.96
CA GLY A 22 17.18 -9.77 23.17
C GLY A 22 17.29 -8.46 22.40
N TYR A 23 18.48 -7.85 22.38
CA TYR A 23 18.74 -6.64 21.60
C TYR A 23 18.61 -6.87 20.09
N LEU A 24 19.10 -8.00 19.58
CA LEU A 24 18.96 -8.35 18.17
C LEU A 24 17.50 -8.55 17.77
N ILE A 25 16.72 -9.27 18.59
CA ILE A 25 15.29 -9.49 18.36
C ILE A 25 14.54 -8.15 18.38
N TYR A 26 14.84 -7.28 19.35
CA TYR A 26 14.23 -5.95 19.43
C TYR A 26 14.50 -5.11 18.17
N ASN A 27 15.74 -5.05 17.71
CA ASN A 27 16.08 -4.29 16.50
C ASN A 27 15.40 -4.86 15.26
N TYR A 28 15.39 -6.19 15.11
CA TYR A 28 14.70 -6.85 14.01
C TYR A 28 13.20 -6.54 14.02
N ALA A 29 12.55 -6.61 15.18
CA ALA A 29 11.14 -6.28 15.32
C ALA A 29 10.87 -4.80 15.02
N SER A 30 11.65 -3.89 15.61
CA SER A 30 11.50 -2.43 15.44
C SER A 30 11.66 -2.01 13.98
N THR A 31 12.67 -2.53 13.29
CA THR A 31 12.91 -2.25 11.87
C THR A 31 11.81 -2.82 10.99
N SER A 32 11.35 -4.04 11.28
CA SER A 32 10.26 -4.68 10.54
C SER A 32 8.93 -3.92 10.70
N THR A 33 8.60 -3.48 11.92
CA THR A 33 7.41 -2.67 12.17
C THR A 33 7.49 -1.31 11.46
N SER A 34 8.64 -0.64 11.52
CA SER A 34 8.87 0.63 10.83
C SER A 34 8.70 0.49 9.31
N ALA A 35 9.21 -0.61 8.74
CA ALA A 35 9.09 -0.89 7.31
C ALA A 35 7.65 -1.18 6.86
N ILE A 36 6.77 -1.64 7.76
CA ILE A 36 5.34 -1.84 7.44
C ILE A 36 4.58 -0.51 7.49
N ILE A 37 4.85 0.30 8.51
CA ILE A 37 4.18 1.61 8.69
C ILE A 37 4.53 2.57 7.54
N GLN A 38 5.74 2.48 7.00
CA GLN A 38 6.21 3.31 5.88
C GLN A 38 5.83 2.77 4.49
N LYS A 39 4.79 1.95 4.37
CA LYS A 39 4.27 1.53 3.05
C LYS A 39 3.08 2.40 2.62
N PRO A 40 2.94 2.69 1.32
CA PRO A 40 1.70 3.22 0.80
C PRO A 40 0.59 2.19 0.98
N GLN A 41 -0.61 2.66 1.32
CA GLN A 41 -1.82 1.84 1.42
C GLN A 41 -2.93 2.60 0.73
N LEU A 42 -3.50 2.03 -0.33
CA LEU A 42 -4.55 2.70 -1.10
C LEU A 42 -5.92 2.15 -0.74
N ILE A 43 -6.84 3.05 -0.42
CA ILE A 43 -8.28 2.79 -0.38
C ILE A 43 -8.83 3.32 -1.69
N ILE A 44 -9.41 2.43 -2.49
CA ILE A 44 -9.96 2.76 -3.81
C ILE A 44 -11.46 2.56 -3.75
N SER A 45 -12.20 3.56 -4.21
CA SER A 45 -13.64 3.51 -4.40
C SER A 45 -13.96 4.01 -5.79
N ALA A 46 -14.94 3.38 -6.42
CA ALA A 46 -15.49 3.87 -7.67
C ALA A 46 -17.00 3.67 -7.67
N ASN A 47 -17.73 4.58 -8.29
CA ASN A 47 -19.15 4.45 -8.59
C ASN A 47 -19.36 4.87 -10.04
N ALA A 48 -20.28 4.23 -10.74
CA ALA A 48 -20.58 4.57 -12.12
C ALA A 48 -22.05 4.96 -12.27
N ASP A 49 -22.28 6.03 -13.02
CA ASP A 49 -23.61 6.47 -13.44
C ASP A 49 -23.70 6.47 -14.97
N TYR A 50 -24.86 6.06 -15.49
CA TYR A 50 -25.12 6.01 -16.92
C TYR A 50 -25.94 7.21 -17.39
N VAL A 51 -25.43 7.94 -18.36
CA VAL A 51 -26.18 9.00 -19.07
C VAL A 51 -26.23 8.64 -20.55
N GLY A 52 -27.35 8.07 -20.97
CA GLY A 52 -27.51 7.55 -22.33
C GLY A 52 -26.60 6.33 -22.58
N SER A 53 -25.71 6.43 -23.56
CA SER A 53 -24.75 5.37 -23.89
C SER A 53 -23.38 5.53 -23.22
N LYS A 54 -23.22 6.54 -22.35
CA LYS A 54 -21.94 6.86 -21.69
C LYS A 54 -22.00 6.53 -20.21
N ALA A 55 -20.92 5.96 -19.68
CA ALA A 55 -20.72 5.74 -18.26
C ALA A 55 -19.80 6.82 -17.70
N TYR A 56 -20.21 7.45 -16.60
CA TYR A 56 -19.42 8.40 -15.83
C TYR A 56 -18.99 7.71 -14.54
N VAL A 57 -17.72 7.35 -14.45
CA VAL A 57 -17.15 6.65 -13.30
C VAL A 57 -16.48 7.66 -12.39
N GLU A 58 -17.08 7.92 -11.24
CA GLU A 58 -16.45 8.66 -10.15
C GLU A 58 -15.42 7.76 -9.48
N VAL A 59 -14.14 8.12 -9.56
CA VAL A 59 -13.01 7.37 -8.99
C VAL A 59 -12.39 8.18 -7.85
N SER A 60 -12.32 7.54 -6.68
CA SER A 60 -11.59 8.04 -5.50
C SER A 60 -10.46 7.08 -5.15
N ILE A 61 -9.24 7.62 -5.04
CA ILE A 61 -8.05 6.90 -4.59
C ILE A 61 -7.45 7.67 -3.42
N LYS A 62 -7.56 7.11 -2.22
CA LYS A 62 -7.02 7.71 -1.00
C LYS A 62 -5.81 6.95 -0.50
N ASN A 63 -4.74 7.67 -0.17
CA ASN A 63 -3.58 7.07 0.48
C ASN A 63 -3.76 7.09 2.00
N ALA A 64 -4.13 5.94 2.57
CA ALA A 64 -4.25 5.71 4.00
C ALA A 64 -2.94 5.20 4.64
N GLY A 65 -1.87 5.03 3.86
CA GLY A 65 -0.57 4.56 4.33
C GLY A 65 0.32 5.67 4.88
N GLY A 66 1.47 5.27 5.44
CA GLY A 66 2.45 6.20 6.01
C GLY A 66 3.47 6.76 5.02
N ALA A 67 3.49 6.27 3.78
CA ALA A 67 4.39 6.75 2.73
C ALA A 67 3.63 7.20 1.47
N ALA A 68 4.27 8.08 0.69
CA ALA A 68 3.72 8.54 -0.57
C ALA A 68 3.58 7.38 -1.57
N ALA A 69 2.47 7.36 -2.29
CA ALA A 69 2.19 6.39 -3.34
C ALA A 69 2.47 7.03 -4.70
N ASN A 70 3.34 6.40 -5.49
CA ASN A 70 3.66 6.87 -6.83
C ASN A 70 2.87 6.05 -7.87
N ILE A 71 1.72 6.58 -8.30
CA ILE A 71 0.77 5.89 -9.18
C ILE A 71 1.22 6.03 -10.63
N THR A 72 1.41 4.93 -11.34
CA THR A 72 1.91 4.90 -12.73
C THR A 72 0.84 4.46 -13.73
N SER A 73 -0.14 3.70 -13.27
CA SER A 73 -1.25 3.19 -14.08
C SER A 73 -2.52 3.10 -13.25
N VAL A 74 -3.65 3.41 -13.91
CA VAL A 74 -4.98 3.16 -13.36
C VAL A 74 -5.82 2.55 -14.48
N LYS A 75 -6.40 1.39 -14.23
CA LYS A 75 -7.20 0.64 -15.20
C LYS A 75 -8.57 0.29 -14.63
N ILE A 76 -9.57 0.29 -15.48
CA ILE A 76 -10.90 -0.28 -15.20
C ILE A 76 -11.11 -1.40 -16.21
N ASP A 77 -11.27 -2.65 -15.76
CA ASP A 77 -11.46 -3.84 -16.63
C ASP A 77 -10.46 -3.94 -17.80
N ASN A 78 -9.19 -3.65 -17.53
CA ASN A 78 -8.07 -3.56 -18.48
C ASN A 78 -8.01 -2.32 -19.40
N VAL A 79 -8.96 -1.40 -19.32
CA VAL A 79 -8.89 -0.12 -20.03
C VAL A 79 -8.11 0.89 -19.20
N GLU A 80 -7.03 1.44 -19.77
CA GLU A 80 -6.23 2.47 -19.11
C GLU A 80 -6.99 3.80 -19.02
N VAL A 81 -7.17 4.32 -17.80
CA VAL A 81 -7.91 5.56 -17.52
C VAL A 81 -7.05 6.66 -16.91
N LYS A 82 -5.73 6.43 -16.74
CA LYS A 82 -4.83 7.39 -16.09
C LYS A 82 -4.88 8.81 -16.68
N GLY A 83 -5.02 8.92 -18.01
CA GLY A 83 -5.03 10.22 -18.70
C GLY A 83 -6.22 11.10 -18.33
N SER A 84 -7.31 10.50 -17.85
CA SER A 84 -8.50 11.19 -17.36
C SER A 84 -8.39 11.57 -15.88
N LEU A 85 -7.45 10.97 -15.14
CA LEU A 85 -7.26 11.19 -13.71
C LEU A 85 -6.14 12.21 -13.43
N PHE A 86 -5.01 12.11 -14.13
CA PHE A 86 -3.86 12.99 -13.97
C PHE A 86 -3.03 13.07 -15.25
N SER A 87 -2.33 14.19 -15.42
CA SER A 87 -1.36 14.38 -16.51
C SER A 87 0.04 13.98 -16.07
N GLY A 88 0.80 13.33 -16.96
CA GLY A 88 2.19 12.92 -16.72
C GLY A 88 2.41 11.40 -16.78
N SER A 89 3.66 10.99 -16.56
CA SER A 89 4.04 9.57 -16.49
C SER A 89 3.65 8.92 -15.16
N TYR A 90 3.45 9.72 -14.11
CA TYR A 90 3.05 9.27 -12.80
C TYR A 90 2.32 10.36 -12.00
N TYR A 91 1.66 9.96 -10.91
CA TYR A 91 1.05 10.86 -9.93
C TYR A 91 1.51 10.52 -8.51
N LEU A 92 2.06 11.51 -7.81
CA LEU A 92 2.51 11.37 -6.42
C LEU A 92 1.36 11.67 -5.45
N LEU A 93 0.76 10.64 -4.88
CA LEU A 93 -0.30 10.76 -3.88
C LEU A 93 0.31 10.71 -2.46
N ARG A 94 0.34 11.86 -1.78
CA ARG A 94 0.90 12.00 -0.42
C ARG A 94 0.07 11.23 0.62
N PRO A 95 0.68 10.82 1.75
CA PRO A 95 -0.06 10.23 2.88
C PRO A 95 -1.25 11.11 3.31
N GLY A 96 -2.39 10.48 3.56
CA GLY A 96 -3.64 11.14 3.95
C GLY A 96 -4.35 11.91 2.84
N SER A 97 -3.75 12.04 1.65
CA SER A 97 -4.35 12.75 0.52
C SER A 97 -5.24 11.83 -0.32
N GLU A 98 -6.12 12.44 -1.10
CA GLU A 98 -7.07 11.76 -1.98
C GLU A 98 -7.03 12.35 -3.39
N LEU A 99 -7.00 11.47 -4.39
CA LEU A 99 -7.23 11.79 -5.79
C LEU A 99 -8.68 11.40 -6.11
N HIS A 100 -9.50 12.40 -6.43
CA HIS A 100 -10.91 12.22 -6.72
C HIS A 100 -11.26 12.86 -8.06
N ARG A 101 -11.75 12.07 -9.03
CA ARG A 101 -12.05 12.51 -10.40
C ARG A 101 -13.14 11.65 -11.04
N VAL A 102 -13.92 12.26 -11.93
CA VAL A 102 -14.87 11.54 -12.79
C VAL A 102 -14.21 11.23 -14.13
N VAL A 103 -14.35 9.98 -14.58
CA VAL A 103 -13.85 9.47 -15.85
C VAL A 103 -15.02 9.09 -16.74
N GLU A 104 -15.05 9.60 -17.97
CA GLU A 104 -16.01 9.18 -18.98
C GLU A 104 -15.51 7.92 -19.70
N LEU A 105 -16.35 6.88 -19.75
CA LEU A 105 -16.13 5.63 -20.47
C LEU A 105 -17.26 5.40 -21.47
N ASN A 106 -16.90 5.17 -22.73
CA ASN A 106 -17.88 5.04 -23.82
C ASN A 106 -18.51 3.64 -23.94
N ASN A 107 -17.97 2.60 -23.28
CA ASN A 107 -18.39 1.20 -23.45
C ASN A 107 -18.30 0.37 -22.15
N LEU A 108 -18.53 0.97 -20.99
CA LEU A 108 -18.60 0.19 -19.74
C LEU A 108 -19.96 -0.53 -19.69
N ALA A 109 -19.98 -1.86 -19.78
CA ALA A 109 -21.21 -2.64 -19.65
C ALA A 109 -21.74 -2.58 -18.22
N SER A 110 -23.05 -2.65 -17.98
CA SER A 110 -23.58 -2.71 -16.61
C SER A 110 -23.12 -3.99 -15.90
N GLY A 111 -22.75 -3.90 -14.62
CA GLY A 111 -22.32 -5.04 -13.83
C GLY A 111 -21.17 -4.75 -12.87
N SER A 112 -20.44 -5.81 -12.51
CA SER A 112 -19.29 -5.70 -11.61
C SER A 112 -18.02 -5.42 -12.40
N HIS A 113 -17.29 -4.41 -11.98
CA HIS A 113 -16.01 -4.00 -12.56
C HIS A 113 -14.91 -4.02 -11.53
N ILE A 114 -13.66 -4.04 -11.99
CA ILE A 114 -12.47 -3.96 -11.15
C ILE A 114 -11.64 -2.76 -11.59
N ILE A 115 -11.38 -1.86 -10.65
CA ILE A 115 -10.35 -0.84 -10.79
C ILE A 115 -9.03 -1.36 -10.23
N ILE A 116 -7.97 -1.22 -11.01
CA ILE A 116 -6.61 -1.62 -10.67
C ILE A 116 -5.72 -0.37 -10.69
N VAL A 117 -5.05 -0.10 -9.58
CA VAL A 117 -4.07 0.97 -9.45
C VAL A 117 -2.70 0.34 -9.27
N THR A 118 -1.76 0.69 -10.15
CA THR A 118 -0.38 0.19 -10.11
C THR A 118 0.56 1.29 -9.66
N LEU A 119 1.44 0.95 -8.72
CA LEU A 119 2.50 1.83 -8.23
C LEU A 119 3.81 1.64 -9.00
N SER A 120 4.75 2.57 -8.84
CA SER A 120 6.07 2.50 -9.48
C SER A 120 6.93 1.32 -9.01
N ASP A 121 6.65 0.77 -7.83
CA ASP A 121 7.32 -0.43 -7.29
C ASP A 121 6.72 -1.75 -7.84
N GLY A 122 5.70 -1.67 -8.69
CA GLY A 122 5.00 -2.80 -9.26
C GLY A 122 3.83 -3.32 -8.41
N SER A 123 3.58 -2.74 -7.23
CA SER A 123 2.44 -3.12 -6.39
C SER A 123 1.12 -2.77 -7.06
N GLU A 124 0.15 -3.70 -7.00
CA GLU A 124 -1.21 -3.49 -7.49
C GLU A 124 -2.22 -3.43 -6.35
N PHE A 125 -3.11 -2.45 -6.40
CA PHE A 125 -4.26 -2.32 -5.52
C PHE A 125 -5.53 -2.46 -6.34
N LYS A 126 -6.47 -3.28 -5.87
CA LYS A 126 -7.69 -3.63 -6.61
C LYS A 126 -8.91 -3.31 -5.77
N ALA A 127 -9.92 -2.74 -6.39
CA ALA A 127 -11.24 -2.60 -5.79
C ALA A 127 -12.31 -2.95 -6.81
N SER A 128 -13.41 -3.54 -6.33
CA SER A 128 -14.57 -3.83 -7.15
C SER A 128 -15.63 -2.76 -6.94
N PHE A 129 -16.34 -2.41 -8.03
CA PHE A 129 -17.49 -1.53 -7.98
C PHE A 129 -18.58 -2.04 -8.91
N ILE A 130 -19.80 -1.57 -8.71
CA ILE A 130 -20.97 -1.91 -9.50
C ILE A 130 -21.36 -0.69 -10.33
N SER A 131 -21.70 -0.93 -11.58
CA SER A 131 -22.27 0.04 -12.52
C SER A 131 -23.73 -0.27 -12.83
#